data_AF-A0A925BVQ1-F1
#
_entry.id   AF-A0A925BVQ1-F1
#
_cell.length_a   1.000
_cell.length_b   1.000
_cell.length_c   1.000
_cell.angle_alpha   90.00
_cell.angle_beta   90.00
_cell.angle_gamma   90.00
#
_symmetry.space_group_name_H-M   'P 1'
#
loop_
_entity.id
_entity.type
_entity.pdbx_description
1 polymer ?
#
loop_
_entity_poly.entity_id
_entity_poly.type
_entity_poly.pdbx_seq_one_letter_code
_entity_poly.pdbx_strand_id
1 'polypeptide(L)'
;MPSLTPQLQSEYQRLFDTCSIRPEKNSEVDTILNKIVNGRFKYEALEKKLNIPWYFIGIVHCMEGSCNFEVHLHNGDPLKARTVQVPSGRPKNGNPPFTWELSAADALIMKQFNNVSDWSIPAMLFRFEGYNGFGYRKPAINIPSPYLWSFGNHYSKGKFVADGKFNAAAISKQCGAAILLRRFFEKQIAKDNFPDRISLIKELGAQVNFAANRFSTKAEELQKLLNANGAFLKVDGKAGRNTSDAYFRITGQFLPNDPGE
;
A
#
# COMPACT_ATOMS: atom_id res chain seq x y z
N MET A 1 -17.67 4.13 5.58
CA MET A 1 -16.49 4.73 4.91
C MET A 1 -16.67 4.57 3.41
N PRO A 2 -16.14 5.47 2.57
CA PRO A 2 -16.14 5.26 1.13
C PRO A 2 -15.47 3.92 0.78
N SER A 3 -15.80 3.36 -0.38
CA SER A 3 -15.09 2.23 -0.98
C SER A 3 -14.10 2.72 -2.03
N LEU A 4 -13.09 1.92 -2.33
CA LEU A 4 -12.18 2.18 -3.46
C LEU A 4 -12.90 1.82 -4.76
N THR A 5 -13.56 2.79 -5.38
CA THR A 5 -14.22 2.60 -6.68
C THR A 5 -13.19 2.57 -7.82
N PRO A 6 -13.52 2.02 -9.01
CA PRO A 6 -12.61 2.06 -10.16
C PRO A 6 -12.18 3.48 -10.54
N GLN A 7 -13.08 4.46 -10.45
CA GLN A 7 -12.77 5.86 -10.73
C GLN A 7 -11.74 6.40 -9.74
N LEU A 8 -11.91 6.09 -8.46
CA LEU A 8 -11.00 6.52 -7.42
C LEU A 8 -9.64 5.82 -7.53
N GLN A 9 -9.65 4.54 -7.93
CA GLN A 9 -8.44 3.79 -8.23
C GLN A 9 -7.64 4.44 -9.36
N SER A 10 -8.28 4.78 -10.48
CA SER A 10 -7.64 5.48 -11.60
C SER A 10 -7.15 6.87 -11.21
N GLU A 11 -7.89 7.61 -10.38
CA GLU A 11 -7.47 8.92 -9.87
C GLU A 11 -6.18 8.81 -9.06
N TYR A 12 -6.12 7.91 -8.08
CA TYR A 12 -4.92 7.70 -7.27
C TYR A 12 -3.72 7.26 -8.12
N GLN A 13 -3.93 6.32 -9.04
CA GLN A 13 -2.87 5.86 -9.93
C GLN A 13 -2.29 7.03 -10.73
N ARG A 14 -3.17 7.80 -11.40
CA ARG A 14 -2.76 8.97 -12.18
C ARG A 14 -2.00 9.97 -11.32
N LEU A 15 -2.50 10.32 -10.14
CA LEU A 15 -1.84 11.27 -9.24
C LEU A 15 -0.47 10.75 -8.78
N PHE A 16 -0.34 9.44 -8.55
CA PHE A 16 0.93 8.85 -8.16
C PHE A 16 1.94 8.85 -9.32
N ASP A 17 1.51 8.49 -10.53
CA ASP A 17 2.36 8.44 -11.71
C ASP A 17 2.90 9.83 -12.06
N THR A 18 2.04 10.86 -12.00
CA THR A 18 2.38 12.27 -12.28
C THR A 18 2.95 13.02 -11.08
N CYS A 19 3.13 12.35 -9.94
CA CYS A 19 3.70 12.95 -8.75
C CYS A 19 5.17 13.29 -8.99
N SER A 20 5.54 14.53 -8.72
CA SER A 20 6.93 14.96 -8.59
C SER A 20 7.14 15.58 -7.22
N ILE A 21 8.21 15.17 -6.56
CA ILE A 21 8.65 15.75 -5.29
C ILE A 21 9.32 17.09 -5.61
N ARG A 22 8.92 18.14 -4.89
CA ARG A 22 9.50 19.47 -5.10
C ARG A 22 11.00 19.43 -4.80
N PRO A 23 11.88 19.96 -5.67
CA PRO A 23 13.33 19.85 -5.49
C PRO A 23 13.83 20.34 -4.13
N GLU A 24 13.27 21.44 -3.62
CA GLU A 24 13.60 22.03 -2.33
C GLU A 24 13.19 21.16 -1.13
N LYS A 25 12.34 20.14 -1.33
CA LYS A 25 11.91 19.20 -0.30
C LYS A 25 12.67 17.87 -0.30
N ASN A 26 13.48 17.58 -1.33
CA ASN A 26 14.15 16.28 -1.46
C ASN A 26 14.99 15.88 -0.24
N SER A 27 15.78 16.80 0.32
CA SER A 27 16.62 16.50 1.48
C SER A 27 15.80 16.20 2.75
N GLU A 28 14.71 16.94 2.94
CA GLU A 28 13.77 16.72 4.05
C GLU A 28 13.06 15.37 3.91
N VAL A 29 12.59 15.04 2.70
CA VAL A 29 11.98 13.73 2.40
C VAL A 29 12.97 12.60 2.62
N ASP A 30 14.22 12.71 2.13
CA ASP A 30 15.26 11.70 2.31
C ASP A 30 15.59 11.49 3.81
N THR A 31 15.60 12.56 4.60
CA THR A 31 15.80 12.48 6.06
C THR A 31 14.68 11.69 6.74
N ILE A 32 13.43 11.95 6.37
CA ILE A 32 12.27 11.23 6.92
C ILE A 32 12.30 9.76 6.49
N LEU A 33 12.58 9.51 5.20
CA LEU A 33 12.70 8.17 4.64
C LEU A 33 13.76 7.33 5.38
N ASN A 34 14.93 7.91 5.67
CA ASN A 34 15.99 7.24 6.40
C ASN A 34 15.57 6.84 7.82
N LYS A 35 14.75 7.65 8.51
CA LYS A 35 14.20 7.26 9.82
C LYS A 35 13.31 6.01 9.71
N ILE A 36 12.52 5.91 8.64
CA ILE A 36 11.72 4.71 8.38
C ILE A 36 12.64 3.52 8.08
N VAL A 37 13.62 3.68 7.21
CA VAL A 37 14.55 2.60 6.83
C VAL A 37 15.35 2.08 8.03
N ASN A 38 15.73 2.94 8.97
CA ASN A 38 16.40 2.53 10.21
C ASN A 38 15.56 1.55 11.05
N GLY A 39 14.22 1.63 10.94
CA GLY A 39 13.28 0.72 11.59
C GLY A 39 12.92 -0.54 10.79
N ARG A 40 13.48 -0.72 9.59
CA ARG A 40 13.07 -1.73 8.59
C ARG A 40 12.88 -3.12 9.17
N PHE A 41 13.83 -3.61 9.95
CA PHE A 41 13.78 -4.96 10.53
C PHE A 41 12.48 -5.22 11.33
N LYS A 42 12.01 -4.22 12.09
CA LYS A 42 10.77 -4.32 12.88
C LYS A 42 9.53 -4.36 11.99
N TYR A 43 9.55 -3.59 10.89
CA TYR A 43 8.45 -3.58 9.92
C TYR A 43 8.41 -4.89 9.11
N GLU A 44 9.55 -5.44 8.69
CA GLU A 44 9.63 -6.72 7.98
C GLU A 44 9.17 -7.90 8.85
N ALA A 45 9.41 -7.85 10.17
CA ALA A 45 8.86 -8.85 11.08
C ALA A 45 7.32 -8.86 11.08
N LEU A 46 6.69 -7.69 10.94
CA LEU A 46 5.24 -7.57 10.81
C LEU A 46 4.74 -7.93 9.42
N GLU A 47 5.49 -7.59 8.37
CA GLU A 47 5.18 -8.01 6.99
C GLU A 47 5.05 -9.53 6.90
N LYS A 48 6.05 -10.26 7.40
CA LYS A 48 6.03 -11.74 7.43
C LYS A 48 4.85 -12.30 8.20
N LYS A 49 4.43 -11.63 9.28
CA LYS A 49 3.36 -12.08 10.17
C LYS A 49 1.96 -11.77 9.64
N LEU A 50 1.79 -10.63 8.98
CA LEU A 50 0.47 -10.06 8.66
C LEU A 50 0.21 -9.92 7.16
N ASN A 51 1.22 -10.21 6.32
CA ASN A 51 1.17 -10.03 4.87
C ASN A 51 0.84 -8.58 4.47
N ILE A 52 1.52 -7.62 5.12
CA ILE A 52 1.39 -6.17 4.87
C ILE A 52 2.76 -5.64 4.44
N PRO A 53 2.89 -4.92 3.32
CA PRO A 53 4.17 -4.41 2.87
C PRO A 53 4.87 -3.61 3.97
N TRP A 54 6.12 -3.94 4.27
CA TRP A 54 6.83 -3.33 5.40
C TRP A 54 6.92 -1.80 5.27
N TYR A 55 7.06 -1.29 4.05
CA TYR A 55 7.13 0.15 3.78
C TYR A 55 5.78 0.84 4.00
N PHE A 56 4.65 0.16 3.80
CA PHE A 56 3.33 0.69 4.17
C PHE A 56 3.25 0.88 5.70
N ILE A 57 3.68 -0.14 6.46
CA ILE A 57 3.72 -0.08 7.93
C ILE A 57 4.64 1.06 8.40
N GLY A 58 5.82 1.17 7.79
CA GLY A 58 6.79 2.20 8.12
C GLY A 58 6.29 3.62 7.85
N ILE A 59 5.58 3.83 6.73
CA ILE A 59 4.95 5.12 6.41
C ILE A 59 3.85 5.44 7.43
N VAL A 60 2.96 4.50 7.76
CA VAL A 60 1.93 4.71 8.80
C VAL A 60 2.60 5.08 10.13
N HIS A 61 3.61 4.33 10.57
CA HIS A 61 4.31 4.61 11.83
C HIS A 61 5.00 5.99 11.82
N CYS A 62 5.53 6.41 10.68
CA CYS A 62 6.08 7.75 10.53
C CYS A 62 5.01 8.83 10.67
N MET A 63 3.88 8.67 10.00
CA MET A 63 2.82 9.68 9.95
C MET A 63 2.08 9.81 11.29
N GLU A 64 1.86 8.69 11.98
CA GLU A 64 1.07 8.62 13.21
C GLU A 64 1.92 8.72 14.48
N GLY A 65 3.21 8.37 14.41
CA GLY A 65 4.07 8.21 15.59
C GLY A 65 5.50 8.73 15.42
N SER A 66 5.84 9.42 14.32
CA SER A 66 7.18 9.93 14.05
C SER A 66 8.30 8.87 14.14
N CYS A 67 7.97 7.61 13.83
CA CYS A 67 8.85 6.45 13.99
C CYS A 67 9.33 6.19 15.44
N ASN A 68 8.55 6.59 16.45
CA ASN A 68 8.88 6.34 17.85
C ASN A 68 8.52 4.91 18.27
N PHE A 69 9.54 4.07 18.43
CA PHE A 69 9.37 2.66 18.83
C PHE A 69 9.06 2.45 20.32
N GLU A 70 8.97 3.51 21.13
CA GLU A 70 8.66 3.44 22.57
C GLU A 70 7.16 3.62 22.88
N VAL A 71 6.34 3.85 21.85
CA VAL A 71 4.90 4.12 21.98
C VAL A 71 4.05 3.18 21.13
N HIS A 72 2.79 3.03 21.53
CA HIS A 72 1.78 2.26 20.81
C HIS A 72 1.46 2.90 19.46
N LEU A 73 1.52 2.11 18.39
CA LEU A 73 1.06 2.53 17.05
C LEU A 73 -0.43 2.92 17.02
N HIS A 74 -1.21 2.51 18.03
CA HIS A 74 -2.62 2.86 18.14
C HIS A 74 -2.85 4.37 18.25
N ASN A 75 -2.10 5.05 19.11
CA ASN A 75 -2.42 6.41 19.56
C ASN A 75 -1.26 7.15 20.25
N GLY A 76 -0.06 6.57 20.28
CA GLY A 76 1.12 7.20 20.88
C GLY A 76 1.26 7.07 22.41
N ASP A 77 0.40 6.32 23.09
CA ASP A 77 0.61 6.02 24.52
C ASP A 77 1.90 5.20 24.74
N PRO A 78 2.59 5.30 25.89
CA PRO A 78 3.81 4.52 26.16
C PRO A 78 3.58 3.01 26.21
N LEU A 79 4.51 2.20 25.66
CA LEU A 79 4.44 0.73 25.67
C LEU A 79 4.51 0.09 27.08
N LYS A 80 4.70 0.90 28.14
CA LYS A 80 4.81 0.47 29.54
C LYS A 80 3.49 0.08 30.19
N ALA A 81 2.36 0.37 29.53
CA ALA A 81 1.03 0.05 30.00
C ALA A 81 0.13 -0.30 28.81
N ARG A 82 -1.16 -0.54 29.04
CA ARG A 82 -2.13 -0.54 27.94
C ARG A 82 -2.51 0.90 27.60
N THR A 83 -3.00 1.11 26.39
CA THR A 83 -3.51 2.41 25.95
C THR A 83 -4.62 2.92 26.88
N VAL A 84 -4.54 4.19 27.24
CA VAL A 84 -5.60 4.94 27.93
C VAL A 84 -6.37 5.76 26.92
N GLN A 85 -5.67 6.37 25.96
CA GLN A 85 -6.28 7.08 24.85
C GLN A 85 -7.03 6.11 23.93
N VAL A 86 -7.96 6.62 23.13
CA VAL A 86 -8.74 5.79 22.19
C VAL A 86 -7.82 5.29 21.07
N PRO A 87 -7.87 4.00 20.69
CA PRO A 87 -8.63 2.93 21.32
C PRO A 87 -8.02 2.49 22.65
N SER A 88 -8.80 2.51 23.74
CA SER A 88 -8.31 2.18 25.09
C SER A 88 -8.20 0.67 25.31
N GLY A 89 -7.38 0.27 26.27
CA GLY A 89 -7.18 -1.11 26.69
C GLY A 89 -6.42 -1.99 25.68
N ARG A 90 -5.58 -1.39 24.82
CA ARG A 90 -4.77 -2.10 23.83
C ARG A 90 -3.30 -2.20 24.22
N PRO A 91 -2.55 -3.22 23.76
CA PRO A 91 -3.00 -4.45 23.06
C PRO A 91 -3.96 -5.26 23.92
N LYS A 92 -4.78 -6.16 23.35
CA LYS A 92 -5.70 -7.00 24.16
C LYS A 92 -4.98 -8.17 24.86
N ASN A 93 -3.98 -8.75 24.20
CA ASN A 93 -3.26 -9.93 24.67
C ASN A 93 -1.86 -9.58 25.18
N GLY A 94 -1.34 -10.38 26.11
CA GLY A 94 -0.02 -10.17 26.73
C GLY A 94 -0.05 -9.23 27.93
N ASN A 95 1.13 -9.01 28.52
CA ASN A 95 1.37 -8.14 29.68
C ASN A 95 2.42 -7.06 29.35
N PRO A 96 2.29 -5.83 29.89
CA PRO A 96 3.30 -4.79 29.72
C PRO A 96 4.59 -5.07 30.53
N PRO A 97 5.73 -4.45 30.16
CA PRO A 97 5.92 -3.60 28.99
C PRO A 97 5.84 -4.40 27.69
N PHE A 98 5.18 -3.84 26.69
CA PHE A 98 4.99 -4.49 25.39
C PHE A 98 6.19 -4.21 24.47
N THR A 99 6.51 -5.16 23.59
CA THR A 99 7.33 -4.84 22.42
C THR A 99 6.52 -4.04 21.42
N TRP A 100 7.19 -3.18 20.66
CA TRP A 100 6.54 -2.38 19.62
C TRP A 100 5.83 -3.28 18.60
N GLU A 101 6.45 -4.39 18.18
CA GLU A 101 5.93 -5.34 17.21
C GLU A 101 4.63 -6.00 17.69
N LEU A 102 4.55 -6.37 18.98
CA LEU A 102 3.32 -6.94 19.55
C LEU A 102 2.19 -5.91 19.49
N SER A 103 2.46 -4.67 19.91
CA SER A 103 1.45 -3.62 19.89
C SER A 103 1.06 -3.19 18.48
N ALA A 104 2.00 -3.07 17.57
CA ALA A 104 1.75 -2.69 16.19
C ALA A 104 0.92 -3.76 15.48
N ALA A 105 1.15 -5.05 15.76
CA ALA A 105 0.32 -6.12 15.25
C ALA A 105 -1.14 -6.01 15.72
N ASP A 106 -1.40 -5.71 17.00
CA ASP A 106 -2.76 -5.47 17.52
C ASP A 106 -3.45 -4.30 16.78
N ALA A 107 -2.72 -3.21 16.53
CA ALA A 107 -3.21 -2.05 15.79
C ALA A 107 -3.56 -2.38 14.33
N LEU A 108 -2.68 -3.06 13.61
CA LEU A 108 -2.89 -3.42 12.20
C LEU A 108 -4.03 -4.45 12.04
N ILE A 109 -4.16 -5.40 12.97
CA ILE A 109 -5.26 -6.37 12.99
C ILE A 109 -6.59 -5.68 13.34
N MET A 110 -6.60 -4.74 14.28
CA MET A 110 -7.80 -3.94 14.57
C MET A 110 -8.31 -3.23 13.31
N LYS A 111 -7.40 -2.72 12.47
CA LYS A 111 -7.74 -2.08 11.19
C LYS A 111 -8.08 -3.09 10.07
N GLN A 112 -8.08 -4.39 10.35
CA GLN A 112 -8.38 -5.48 9.41
C GLN A 112 -7.39 -5.58 8.24
N PHE A 113 -6.19 -5.04 8.37
CA PHE A 113 -5.20 -5.06 7.29
C PHE A 113 -4.57 -6.43 7.07
N ASN A 114 -4.61 -7.32 8.07
CA ASN A 114 -4.20 -8.71 7.94
C ASN A 114 -5.11 -9.55 7.03
N ASN A 115 -6.29 -9.02 6.65
CA ASN A 115 -7.24 -9.69 5.76
C ASN A 115 -7.24 -9.08 4.34
N VAL A 116 -6.27 -8.22 4.04
CA VAL A 116 -6.14 -7.53 2.75
C VAL A 116 -5.10 -8.23 1.88
N SER A 117 -5.47 -8.49 0.62
CA SER A 117 -4.55 -8.97 -0.41
C SER A 117 -4.12 -7.88 -1.40
N ASP A 118 -4.99 -6.89 -1.67
CA ASP A 118 -4.68 -5.79 -2.59
C ASP A 118 -3.89 -4.66 -1.91
N TRP A 119 -2.59 -4.70 -2.15
CA TRP A 119 -1.62 -3.68 -1.78
C TRP A 119 -1.13 -2.84 -2.96
N SER A 120 -1.89 -2.78 -4.07
CA SER A 120 -1.58 -1.88 -5.18
C SER A 120 -1.42 -0.43 -4.71
N ILE A 121 -0.67 0.38 -5.47
CA ILE A 121 -0.45 1.80 -5.15
C ILE A 121 -1.77 2.53 -4.84
N PRO A 122 -2.83 2.46 -5.67
CA PRO A 122 -4.11 3.10 -5.36
C PRO A 122 -4.73 2.61 -4.04
N ALA A 123 -4.62 1.31 -3.77
CA ALA A 123 -5.18 0.72 -2.56
C ALA A 123 -4.39 1.16 -1.30
N MET A 124 -3.08 1.31 -1.39
CA MET A 124 -2.26 1.90 -0.31
C MET A 124 -2.60 3.37 -0.09
N LEU A 125 -2.68 4.17 -1.15
CA LEU A 125 -3.03 5.60 -1.06
C LEU A 125 -4.42 5.81 -0.46
N PHE A 126 -5.38 4.99 -0.85
CA PHE A 126 -6.72 5.00 -0.26
C PHE A 126 -6.70 4.71 1.25
N ARG A 127 -5.91 3.71 1.68
CA ARG A 127 -5.77 3.38 3.10
C ARG A 127 -5.05 4.48 3.87
N PHE A 128 -3.99 5.06 3.32
CA PHE A 128 -3.32 6.21 3.92
C PHE A 128 -4.28 7.40 4.09
N GLU A 129 -5.06 7.74 3.07
CA GLU A 129 -6.05 8.81 3.21
C GLU A 129 -7.09 8.48 4.28
N GLY A 130 -7.48 7.21 4.40
CA GLY A 130 -8.38 6.72 5.44
C GLY A 130 -7.85 6.87 6.87
N TYR A 131 -6.54 6.91 7.10
CA TYR A 131 -5.96 7.19 8.43
C TYR A 131 -6.29 8.61 8.89
N ASN A 132 -6.11 9.60 8.00
CA ASN A 132 -6.44 10.99 8.27
C ASN A 132 -7.95 11.29 8.13
N GLY A 133 -8.63 10.57 7.24
CA GLY A 133 -10.02 10.79 6.85
C GLY A 133 -10.18 11.53 5.50
N PHE A 134 -11.29 11.23 4.83
CA PHE A 134 -11.62 11.66 3.46
C PHE A 134 -12.23 13.07 3.35
N GLY A 135 -11.99 13.94 4.34
CA GLY A 135 -12.63 15.26 4.42
C GLY A 135 -12.33 16.18 3.23
N TYR A 136 -11.17 16.01 2.59
CA TYR A 136 -10.73 16.80 1.44
C TYR A 136 -11.50 16.50 0.16
N ARG A 137 -12.20 15.35 0.10
CA ARG A 137 -13.02 14.94 -1.06
C ARG A 137 -14.41 15.57 -1.07
N LYS A 138 -14.79 16.32 -0.03
CA LYS A 138 -16.07 17.04 -0.01
C LYS A 138 -16.12 18.03 -1.17
N PRO A 139 -17.24 18.16 -1.91
CA PRO A 139 -17.35 19.07 -3.05
C PRO A 139 -16.92 20.51 -2.75
N ALA A 140 -17.19 21.01 -1.55
CA ALA A 140 -16.82 22.36 -1.11
C ALA A 140 -15.32 22.57 -0.86
N ILE A 141 -14.52 21.50 -0.79
CA ILE A 141 -13.07 21.54 -0.56
C ILE A 141 -12.34 21.02 -1.81
N ASN A 142 -12.62 19.78 -2.20
CA ASN A 142 -12.16 19.12 -3.42
C ASN A 142 -10.70 19.43 -3.84
N ILE A 143 -9.76 19.20 -2.92
CA ILE A 143 -8.31 19.30 -3.20
C ILE A 143 -7.61 17.97 -2.90
N PRO A 144 -6.46 17.68 -3.53
CA PRO A 144 -5.60 16.59 -3.10
C PRO A 144 -5.22 16.74 -1.62
N SER A 145 -5.47 15.68 -0.84
CA SER A 145 -5.22 15.70 0.61
C SER A 145 -3.76 16.04 0.92
N PRO A 146 -3.46 17.06 1.75
CA PRO A 146 -2.09 17.33 2.21
C PRO A 146 -1.48 16.15 2.95
N TYR A 147 -2.29 15.30 3.59
CA TYR A 147 -1.80 14.09 4.26
C TYR A 147 -1.15 13.11 3.28
N LEU A 148 -1.59 13.11 2.01
CA LEU A 148 -0.97 12.32 0.95
C LEU A 148 0.09 13.10 0.19
N TRP A 149 -0.21 14.33 -0.23
CA TRP A 149 0.50 15.00 -1.33
C TRP A 149 1.33 16.21 -0.93
N SER A 150 1.35 16.60 0.36
CA SER A 150 2.20 17.68 0.84
C SER A 150 3.68 17.38 0.54
N PHE A 151 4.40 18.39 0.02
CA PHE A 151 5.75 18.34 -0.57
C PHE A 151 5.83 17.92 -2.05
N GLY A 152 4.72 17.52 -2.67
CA GLY A 152 4.64 17.28 -4.11
C GLY A 152 4.11 18.47 -4.92
N ASN A 153 4.04 18.28 -6.23
CA ASN A 153 3.42 19.19 -7.19
C ASN A 153 1.87 19.24 -7.10
N HIS A 154 1.22 18.16 -6.64
CA HIS A 154 -0.25 18.08 -6.59
C HIS A 154 -0.90 18.86 -5.43
N TYR A 155 -0.12 19.29 -4.43
CA TYR A 155 -0.62 20.08 -3.31
C TYR A 155 0.08 21.44 -3.25
N SER A 156 -0.66 22.48 -2.87
CA SER A 156 -0.09 23.82 -2.64
C SER A 156 -0.50 24.42 -1.28
N LYS A 157 -1.80 24.44 -0.97
CA LYS A 157 -2.34 24.98 0.28
C LYS A 157 -3.73 24.40 0.55
N GLY A 158 -4.26 24.65 1.74
CA GLY A 158 -5.52 24.10 2.23
C GLY A 158 -5.25 22.95 3.19
N LYS A 159 -5.68 23.06 4.45
CA LYS A 159 -5.65 21.93 5.39
C LYS A 159 -6.72 22.05 6.46
N PHE A 160 -7.14 20.92 7.03
CA PHE A 160 -7.81 20.90 8.32
C PHE A 160 -6.79 21.28 9.40
N VAL A 161 -7.03 22.37 10.12
CA VAL A 161 -6.18 22.83 11.22
C VAL A 161 -6.64 22.31 12.59
N ALA A 162 -7.87 21.80 12.64
CA ALA A 162 -8.47 21.05 13.72
C ALA A 162 -9.64 20.23 13.15
N ASP A 163 -10.24 19.37 13.96
CA ASP A 163 -11.37 18.53 13.57
C ASP A 163 -12.51 19.38 12.97
N GLY A 164 -12.84 19.07 11.71
CA GLY A 164 -13.86 19.77 10.94
C GLY A 164 -13.51 21.20 10.50
N LYS A 165 -12.38 21.78 10.93
CA LYS A 165 -11.98 23.17 10.63
C LYS A 165 -11.01 23.24 9.46
N PHE A 166 -11.53 23.34 8.24
CA PHE A 166 -10.73 23.56 7.03
C PHE A 166 -10.29 25.02 6.90
N ASN A 167 -9.01 25.24 6.61
CA ASN A 167 -8.45 26.55 6.28
C ASN A 167 -7.78 26.47 4.89
N ALA A 168 -8.32 27.19 3.92
CA ALA A 168 -7.85 27.21 2.53
C ALA A 168 -6.47 27.86 2.33
N ALA A 169 -6.03 28.71 3.28
CA ALA A 169 -4.74 29.41 3.22
C ALA A 169 -3.62 28.65 3.94
N ALA A 170 -3.96 27.76 4.88
CA ALA A 170 -2.98 27.05 5.68
C ALA A 170 -2.21 26.02 4.83
N ILE A 171 -0.90 25.96 5.03
CA ILE A 171 0.01 25.06 4.31
C ILE A 171 0.45 23.94 5.26
N SER A 172 0.43 22.70 4.79
CA SER A 172 1.02 21.58 5.53
C SER A 172 2.55 21.67 5.52
N LYS A 173 3.15 21.50 6.70
CA LYS A 173 4.61 21.39 6.88
C LYS A 173 5.06 19.93 7.04
N GLN A 174 4.11 18.99 7.06
CA GLN A 174 4.38 17.57 7.16
C GLN A 174 4.52 17.00 5.75
N CYS A 175 5.49 16.10 5.55
CA CYS A 175 5.62 15.32 4.32
C CYS A 175 4.41 14.39 4.16
N GLY A 176 3.85 14.30 2.96
CA GLY A 176 2.72 13.43 2.70
C GLY A 176 3.10 11.94 2.56
N ALA A 177 2.19 11.05 2.92
CA ALA A 177 2.38 9.61 2.83
C ALA A 177 2.63 9.12 1.38
N ALA A 178 1.97 9.75 0.39
CA ALA A 178 2.19 9.44 -1.02
C ALA A 178 3.58 9.89 -1.48
N ILE A 179 4.09 11.00 -0.95
CA ILE A 179 5.45 11.50 -1.23
C ILE A 179 6.50 10.54 -0.67
N LEU A 180 6.32 10.05 0.56
CA LEU A 180 7.20 9.02 1.12
C LEU A 180 7.17 7.73 0.30
N LEU A 181 5.97 7.26 -0.09
CA LEU A 181 5.83 6.09 -0.95
C LEU A 181 6.52 6.29 -2.31
N ARG A 182 6.30 7.43 -2.98
CA ARG A 182 6.96 7.79 -4.23
C ARG A 182 8.48 7.75 -4.07
N ARG A 183 9.01 8.30 -2.98
CA ARG A 183 10.44 8.32 -2.71
C ARG A 183 11.02 6.93 -2.45
N PHE A 184 10.28 6.06 -1.76
CA PHE A 184 10.65 4.65 -1.59
C PHE A 184 10.90 3.95 -2.94
N PHE A 185 10.02 4.20 -3.93
CA PHE A 185 10.16 3.64 -5.27
C PHE A 185 11.27 4.31 -6.09
N GLU A 186 11.38 5.65 -6.06
CA GLU A 186 12.48 6.37 -6.75
C GLU A 186 13.87 5.92 -6.28
N LYS A 187 14.01 5.61 -4.99
CA LYS A 187 15.26 5.12 -4.38
C LYS A 187 15.43 3.60 -4.49
N GLN A 188 14.45 2.90 -5.07
CA GLN A 188 14.43 1.43 -5.17
C GLN A 188 14.58 0.71 -3.82
N ILE A 189 14.12 1.36 -2.73
CA ILE A 189 14.17 0.83 -1.36
C ILE A 189 12.96 -0.06 -1.11
N ALA A 190 11.78 0.41 -1.54
CA ALA A 190 10.68 -0.49 -1.81
C ALA A 190 11.08 -1.26 -3.08
N LYS A 191 11.75 -2.38 -2.89
CA LYS A 191 11.66 -3.45 -3.87
C LYS A 191 10.18 -3.79 -3.91
N ASP A 192 9.60 -3.79 -5.10
CA ASP A 192 8.31 -4.43 -5.28
C ASP A 192 8.41 -5.85 -4.70
N ASN A 193 7.95 -6.02 -3.46
CA ASN A 193 7.53 -7.29 -2.88
C ASN A 193 6.04 -7.51 -3.22
N PHE A 194 5.53 -6.89 -4.29
CA PHE A 194 4.70 -7.71 -5.16
C PHE A 194 5.65 -8.83 -5.61
N PRO A 195 5.36 -10.13 -5.44
CA PRO A 195 6.11 -11.10 -6.22
C PRO A 195 6.03 -10.56 -7.64
N ASP A 196 7.18 -10.19 -8.21
CA ASP A 196 7.25 -9.42 -9.46
C ASP A 196 6.17 -10.02 -10.34
N ARG A 197 5.08 -9.27 -10.60
CA ARG A 197 3.85 -9.92 -11.09
C ARG A 197 4.18 -10.67 -12.38
N ILE A 198 5.18 -10.18 -13.11
CA ILE A 198 5.82 -10.85 -14.24
C ILE A 198 6.54 -12.12 -13.82
N SER A 199 7.43 -12.12 -12.81
CA SER A 199 8.02 -13.34 -12.23
C SER A 199 7.01 -14.35 -11.68
N LEU A 200 5.95 -13.94 -10.99
CA LEU A 200 4.91 -14.87 -10.51
C LEU A 200 4.09 -15.41 -11.68
N ILE A 201 3.75 -14.57 -12.66
CA ILE A 201 3.15 -14.99 -13.92
C ILE A 201 4.07 -16.01 -14.59
N LYS A 202 5.39 -15.75 -14.69
CA LYS A 202 6.40 -16.66 -15.24
C LYS A 202 6.47 -18.00 -14.51
N GLU A 203 6.62 -17.97 -13.19
CA GLU A 203 6.75 -19.18 -12.36
C GLU A 203 5.47 -20.03 -12.37
N LEU A 204 4.30 -19.39 -12.26
CA LEU A 204 3.02 -20.08 -12.29
C LEU A 204 2.69 -20.57 -13.70
N GLY A 205 2.95 -19.75 -14.73
CA GLY A 205 2.77 -20.08 -16.14
C GLY A 205 3.61 -21.28 -16.58
N ALA A 206 4.85 -21.37 -16.12
CA ALA A 206 5.71 -22.54 -16.33
C ALA A 206 5.15 -23.85 -15.73
N GLN A 207 4.19 -23.76 -14.80
CA GLN A 207 3.51 -24.92 -14.18
C GLN A 207 2.12 -25.20 -14.75
N VAL A 208 1.65 -24.41 -15.73
CA VAL A 208 0.32 -24.52 -16.32
C VAL A 208 0.44 -24.97 -17.77
N ASN A 209 0.12 -26.24 -18.04
CA ASN A 209 0.08 -26.74 -19.43
C ASN A 209 -1.08 -26.11 -20.21
N PHE A 210 -0.86 -25.87 -21.49
CA PHE A 210 -1.92 -25.53 -22.44
C PHE A 210 -3.00 -26.62 -22.43
N ALA A 211 -4.23 -26.23 -22.11
CA ALA A 211 -5.36 -27.14 -22.03
C ALA A 211 -6.70 -26.39 -22.20
N ALA A 212 -7.14 -26.22 -23.44
CA ALA A 212 -8.35 -25.46 -23.75
C ALA A 212 -9.64 -26.06 -23.15
N ASN A 213 -9.66 -27.37 -22.86
CA ASN A 213 -10.86 -28.09 -22.43
C ASN A 213 -10.75 -28.69 -21.01
N ARG A 214 -9.63 -28.50 -20.31
CA ARG A 214 -9.40 -29.09 -18.97
C ARG A 214 -9.27 -27.99 -17.93
N PHE A 215 -10.02 -28.12 -16.84
CA PHE A 215 -9.92 -27.22 -15.70
C PHE A 215 -8.64 -27.47 -14.89
N SER A 216 -8.02 -26.39 -14.43
CA SER A 216 -6.90 -26.39 -13.48
C SER A 216 -7.02 -25.19 -12.55
N THR A 217 -6.86 -25.43 -11.25
CA THR A 217 -6.83 -24.36 -10.23
C THR A 217 -5.67 -23.39 -10.46
N LYS A 218 -4.50 -23.92 -10.85
CA LYS A 218 -3.33 -23.09 -11.22
C LYS A 218 -3.59 -22.23 -12.47
N ALA A 219 -4.35 -22.76 -13.44
CA ALA A 219 -4.72 -21.99 -14.63
C ALA A 219 -5.70 -20.86 -14.28
N GLU A 220 -6.62 -21.10 -13.36
CA GLU A 220 -7.54 -20.07 -12.87
C GLU A 220 -6.78 -18.95 -12.13
N GLU A 221 -5.84 -19.32 -11.27
CA GLU A 221 -4.93 -18.38 -10.59
C GLU A 221 -4.10 -17.57 -11.59
N LEU A 222 -3.55 -18.22 -12.62
CA LEU A 222 -2.81 -17.55 -13.68
C LEU A 222 -3.69 -16.54 -14.43
N GLN A 223 -4.92 -16.90 -14.80
CA GLN A 223 -5.86 -15.98 -15.46
C GLN A 223 -6.17 -14.74 -14.60
N LYS A 224 -6.33 -14.92 -13.27
CA LYS A 224 -6.51 -13.80 -12.33
C LYS A 224 -5.30 -12.86 -12.34
N LEU A 225 -4.08 -13.42 -12.33
CA LEU A 225 -2.84 -12.64 -12.35
C LEU A 225 -2.62 -11.91 -13.67
N LEU A 226 -2.90 -12.57 -14.80
CA LEU A 226 -2.84 -11.98 -16.13
C LEU A 226 -3.85 -10.83 -16.27
N ASN A 227 -5.08 -11.00 -15.77
CA ASN A 227 -6.10 -9.94 -15.77
C ASN A 227 -5.69 -8.75 -14.89
N ALA A 228 -5.10 -9.03 -13.72
CA ALA A 228 -4.53 -7.99 -12.88
C ALA A 228 -3.38 -7.24 -13.58
N ASN A 229 -2.72 -7.84 -14.58
CA ASN A 229 -1.69 -7.22 -15.42
C ASN A 229 -2.27 -6.60 -16.72
N GLY A 230 -3.59 -6.44 -16.83
CA GLY A 230 -4.22 -5.77 -17.97
C GLY A 230 -4.64 -6.69 -19.12
N ALA A 231 -4.61 -8.02 -18.93
CA ALA A 231 -5.31 -8.93 -19.82
C ALA A 231 -6.84 -8.88 -19.60
N PHE A 232 -7.60 -9.33 -20.60
CA PHE A 232 -9.06 -9.43 -20.55
C PHE A 232 -9.50 -10.87 -20.80
N LEU A 233 -9.14 -11.76 -19.88
CA LEU A 233 -9.43 -13.19 -19.94
C LEU A 233 -10.67 -13.53 -19.13
N LYS A 234 -11.41 -14.53 -19.60
CA LYS A 234 -12.37 -15.24 -18.76
C LYS A 234 -11.59 -16.09 -17.74
N VAL A 235 -11.95 -15.96 -16.46
CA VAL A 235 -11.36 -16.75 -15.37
C VAL A 235 -12.19 -18.02 -15.22
N ASP A 236 -11.82 -19.07 -15.95
CA ASP A 236 -12.56 -20.34 -16.01
C ASP A 236 -11.67 -21.57 -15.79
N GLY A 237 -10.39 -21.36 -15.46
CA GLY A 237 -9.42 -22.41 -15.19
C GLY A 237 -9.02 -23.23 -16.42
N LYS A 238 -9.43 -22.82 -17.63
CA LYS A 238 -9.07 -23.49 -18.89
C LYS A 238 -7.99 -22.68 -19.61
N ALA A 239 -6.74 -23.15 -19.52
CA ALA A 239 -5.59 -22.49 -20.13
C ALA A 239 -5.50 -22.73 -21.65
N GLY A 240 -6.47 -22.20 -22.41
CA GLY A 240 -6.46 -22.21 -23.88
C GLY A 240 -5.66 -21.06 -24.48
N ARG A 241 -5.81 -20.86 -25.80
CA ARG A 241 -5.03 -19.91 -26.60
C ARG A 241 -4.97 -18.50 -26.02
N ASN A 242 -6.11 -17.94 -25.60
CA ASN A 242 -6.15 -16.58 -25.04
C ASN A 242 -5.30 -16.43 -23.77
N THR A 243 -5.29 -17.45 -22.90
CA THR A 243 -4.47 -17.46 -21.68
C THR A 243 -2.98 -17.52 -22.03
N SER A 244 -2.62 -18.34 -23.01
CA SER A 244 -1.24 -18.48 -23.49
C SER A 244 -0.73 -17.23 -24.22
N ASP A 245 -1.56 -16.58 -25.04
CA ASP A 245 -1.22 -15.31 -25.70
C ASP A 245 -1.06 -14.15 -24.71
N ALA A 246 -1.88 -14.13 -23.66
CA ALA A 246 -1.74 -13.15 -22.59
C ALA A 246 -0.45 -13.40 -21.78
N TYR A 247 -0.10 -14.66 -21.54
CA TYR A 247 1.17 -15.04 -20.93
C TYR A 247 2.37 -14.61 -21.79
N PHE A 248 2.34 -14.93 -23.09
CA PHE A 248 3.39 -14.56 -24.05
C PHE A 248 3.65 -13.06 -24.11
N ARG A 249 2.60 -12.22 -24.14
CA ARG A 249 2.75 -10.75 -24.15
C ARG A 249 3.53 -10.19 -22.97
N ILE A 250 3.59 -10.93 -21.86
CA ILE A 250 4.26 -10.52 -20.63
C ILE A 250 5.63 -11.18 -20.50
N THR A 251 5.78 -12.43 -20.95
CA THR A 251 6.97 -13.25 -20.67
C THR A 251 7.86 -13.50 -21.89
N GLY A 252 7.33 -13.35 -23.10
CA GLY A 252 7.98 -13.75 -24.34
C GLY A 252 7.94 -15.25 -24.64
N GLN A 253 7.19 -16.05 -23.86
CA GLN A 253 7.08 -17.50 -24.00
C GLN A 253 5.62 -17.94 -23.97
N PHE A 254 5.27 -18.99 -24.73
CA PHE A 254 3.94 -19.60 -24.61
C PHE A 254 3.87 -20.50 -23.38
N LEU A 255 2.64 -20.94 -23.03
CA LEU A 255 2.47 -21.95 -21.98
C LEU A 255 3.01 -23.30 -22.47
N PRO A 256 3.56 -24.14 -21.57
CA PRO A 256 4.02 -25.48 -21.93
C PRO A 256 2.97 -26.29 -22.70
N ASN A 257 3.38 -26.92 -23.81
CA ASN A 257 2.53 -27.70 -24.74
C ASN A 257 1.53 -26.86 -25.55
N ASP A 258 1.71 -25.55 -25.68
CA ASP A 258 0.94 -24.77 -26.66
C ASP A 258 1.31 -25.23 -28.08
N PRO A 259 0.33 -25.54 -28.95
CA PRO A 259 0.59 -25.98 -30.33
C PRO A 259 1.20 -24.90 -31.24
N GLY A 260 1.33 -23.65 -30.79
CA GLY A 260 1.99 -22.56 -31.52
C GLY A 260 3.42 -22.26 -31.08
N GLU A 261 4.03 -23.12 -30.26
CA GLU A 261 5.45 -23.07 -29.85
C GLU A 261 6.37 -23.83 -30.83
#